data_AF-Q4UHW2-F1
#
_entry.id   AF-Q4UHW2-F1
#
_cell.length_a   1.000
_cell.length_b   1.000
_cell.length_c   1.000
_cell.angle_alpha   90.00
_cell.angle_beta   90.00
_cell.angle_gamma   90.00
#
_symmetry.space_group_name_H-M   'P 1'
#
loop_
_entity.id
_entity.type
_entity.pdbx_description
1 polymer ?
#
loop_
_entity_poly.entity_id
_entity_poly.type
_entity_poly.pdbx_seq_one_letter_code
_entity_poly.pdbx_strand_id
1 'polypeptide(L)'
;MSTCPSCSDQAGVGQDQCVILNASYVFAGLAMMLNIRLSYSSAPYALIRFRLPENLFSVFVRRMASALELWCLPSMLLGNIMEYSLKGYYLNYYEKGNYATKDQHHYNLVENGKGGNSDDITNSDLLSARNIKNGVIIVPSIVTQWLNFITYVILLFVYIAGGDQGHLTTFYFVIAISGFVFGINMVLLYAVDWNYIPVYMVGENSFPIVTSFMHYVTTLIFGNRRKWNSDYLIACIDIGVAIIISLVAAVLWTLAYGIFTTTPKKAGTANTGDTLATYGHILTESFDNSTVRWIAIISPTLMVIVGMGLVYAIYPGIAPGMIVPFYLVDKIEMVLLIATFFPPVIVALLNRGVFSEGAKKYSPKSIYVYHSQDDNGMGGWRPYSEHVNIQDPGVPGQVPDFNCKTNAEANAVVHNWFWHLFDILIVIKISLAAIFIYSLHYRDSSLSRAIVNQPKMSTALSIIFYMCHEFLLALGFPGIIGNNGSTYVMLPAQYIGALFMIFLAFYSEGYIIEYKSHDPAHWPTTGMTKWNAFCYWCKRASKITIRILK
;
A
#
# COMPACT_ATOMS: atom_id res chain seq x y z
N MET A 1 -24.63 12.31 -15.63
CA MET A 1 -23.93 12.38 -14.33
C MET A 1 -24.98 12.20 -13.25
N SER A 2 -24.82 11.19 -12.38
CA SER A 2 -25.77 10.90 -11.30
C SER A 2 -25.19 11.29 -9.95
N THR A 3 -26.04 11.72 -9.02
CA THR A 3 -25.63 12.05 -7.65
C THR A 3 -25.35 10.78 -6.86
N CYS A 4 -24.24 10.78 -6.13
CA CYS A 4 -23.87 9.70 -5.23
C CYS A 4 -24.88 9.59 -4.09
N PRO A 5 -25.56 8.44 -3.90
CA PRO A 5 -26.56 8.27 -2.86
C PRO A 5 -25.95 8.08 -1.45
N SER A 6 -24.65 7.80 -1.36
CA SER A 6 -23.98 7.38 -0.11
C SER A 6 -22.97 8.38 0.44
N CYS A 7 -22.71 9.48 -0.27
CA CYS A 7 -21.84 10.55 0.22
C CYS A 7 -22.70 11.66 0.82
N SER A 8 -22.37 12.10 2.03
CA SER A 8 -23.00 13.24 2.68
C SER A 8 -22.42 14.58 2.24
N ASP A 9 -21.11 14.60 1.94
CA ASP A 9 -20.33 15.80 1.65
C ASP A 9 -19.42 15.59 0.41
N GLN A 10 -18.92 16.68 -0.16
CA GLN A 10 -17.86 16.67 -1.16
C GLN A 10 -16.49 16.31 -0.57
N ALA A 11 -15.59 15.81 -1.41
CA ALA A 11 -14.22 15.44 -1.05
C ALA A 11 -13.46 16.63 -0.46
N GLY A 12 -12.80 16.36 0.66
CA GLY A 12 -12.01 17.33 1.42
C GLY A 12 -11.07 16.63 2.41
N VAL A 13 -10.20 17.41 3.02
CA VAL A 13 -9.26 16.91 4.04
C VAL A 13 -10.04 16.29 5.21
N GLY A 14 -9.80 15.00 5.49
CA GLY A 14 -10.46 14.29 6.59
C GLY A 14 -11.89 13.79 6.29
N GLN A 15 -12.37 13.94 5.05
CA GLN A 15 -13.66 13.42 4.60
C GLN A 15 -13.51 12.00 4.03
N ASP A 16 -13.70 10.98 4.89
CA ASP A 16 -13.48 9.56 4.57
C ASP A 16 -14.73 8.67 4.77
N GLN A 17 -15.91 9.27 4.95
CA GLN A 17 -17.11 8.57 5.39
C GLN A 17 -17.92 7.92 4.25
N CYS A 18 -17.59 8.21 2.99
CA CYS A 18 -18.41 7.75 1.88
C CYS A 18 -18.31 6.23 1.69
N VAL A 19 -19.46 5.53 1.77
CA VAL A 19 -19.50 4.06 1.76
C VAL A 19 -19.03 3.48 0.43
N ILE A 20 -19.43 4.10 -0.70
CA ILE A 20 -19.05 3.65 -2.04
C ILE A 20 -17.54 3.78 -2.24
N LEU A 21 -16.93 4.91 -1.87
CA LEU A 21 -15.48 5.08 -1.99
C LEU A 21 -14.74 4.11 -1.07
N ASN A 22 -15.18 3.95 0.18
CA ASN A 22 -14.60 2.96 1.07
C ASN A 22 -14.63 1.55 0.48
N ALA A 23 -15.76 1.12 -0.07
CA ALA A 23 -15.87 -0.18 -0.74
C ALA A 23 -14.93 -0.29 -1.94
N SER A 24 -14.88 0.74 -2.79
CA SER A 24 -13.98 0.78 -3.95
C SER A 24 -12.51 0.62 -3.57
N TYR A 25 -12.05 1.31 -2.51
CA TYR A 25 -10.66 1.21 -2.04
C TYR A 25 -10.34 -0.15 -1.41
N VAL A 26 -11.26 -0.75 -0.64
CA VAL A 26 -11.09 -2.11 -0.10
C VAL A 26 -10.98 -3.13 -1.23
N PHE A 27 -11.91 -3.12 -2.19
CA PHE A 27 -11.90 -4.08 -3.31
C PHE A 27 -10.72 -3.85 -4.26
N ALA A 28 -10.29 -2.61 -4.47
CA ALA A 28 -9.07 -2.32 -5.21
C ALA A 28 -7.83 -2.90 -4.52
N GLY A 29 -7.70 -2.76 -3.20
CA GLY A 29 -6.62 -3.38 -2.43
C GLY A 29 -6.65 -4.91 -2.49
N LEU A 30 -7.85 -5.50 -2.35
CA LEU A 30 -8.05 -6.95 -2.46
C LEU A 30 -7.68 -7.47 -3.86
N ALA A 31 -8.00 -6.70 -4.90
CA ALA A 31 -7.68 -7.05 -6.29
C ALA A 31 -6.19 -6.89 -6.64
N MET A 32 -5.43 -6.12 -5.86
CA MET A 32 -4.03 -5.81 -6.15
C MET A 32 -3.08 -6.97 -5.81
N MET A 33 -3.26 -7.66 -4.68
CA MET A 33 -2.39 -8.79 -4.33
C MET A 33 -2.63 -10.09 -5.13
N LEU A 34 -3.74 -10.17 -5.88
CA LEU A 34 -4.12 -11.35 -6.67
C LEU A 34 -3.03 -11.79 -7.66
N ASN A 35 -2.41 -10.83 -8.34
CA ASN A 35 -1.39 -11.07 -9.37
C ASN A 35 -0.18 -11.86 -8.86
N ILE A 36 0.36 -11.45 -7.70
CA ILE A 36 1.53 -12.10 -7.10
C ILE A 36 1.15 -13.52 -6.65
N ARG A 37 0.04 -13.69 -5.92
CA ARG A 37 -0.36 -15.03 -5.43
C ARG A 37 -0.75 -15.98 -6.54
N LEU A 38 -1.38 -15.49 -7.59
CA LEU A 38 -1.75 -16.33 -8.72
C LEU A 38 -0.49 -16.89 -9.41
N SER A 39 0.60 -16.12 -9.48
CA SER A 39 1.90 -16.63 -9.95
C SER A 39 2.44 -17.77 -9.09
N TYR A 40 2.27 -17.72 -7.77
CA TYR A 40 2.71 -18.77 -6.84
C TYR A 40 1.79 -20.00 -6.82
N SER A 41 0.47 -19.80 -6.75
CA SER A 41 -0.53 -20.88 -6.66
C SER A 41 -0.67 -21.64 -7.99
N SER A 42 -0.58 -20.94 -9.14
CA SER A 42 -0.72 -21.58 -10.45
C SER A 42 0.55 -22.28 -10.94
N ALA A 43 1.71 -22.02 -10.32
CA ALA A 43 3.00 -22.52 -10.79
C ALA A 43 3.19 -24.05 -10.75
N PRO A 44 2.71 -24.81 -9.73
CA PRO A 44 2.88 -26.27 -9.72
C PRO A 44 2.19 -26.91 -10.92
N TYR A 45 1.00 -26.41 -11.25
CA TYR A 45 0.25 -26.88 -12.40
C TYR A 45 0.82 -26.36 -13.72
N ALA A 46 1.27 -25.11 -13.77
CA ALA A 46 1.90 -24.56 -14.98
C ALA A 46 3.03 -25.48 -15.47
N LEU A 47 3.84 -26.06 -14.57
CA LEU A 47 4.88 -27.01 -14.97
C LEU A 47 4.35 -28.33 -15.50
N ILE A 48 3.33 -28.91 -14.85
CA ILE A 48 2.68 -30.15 -15.33
C ILE A 48 2.10 -29.90 -16.72
N ARG A 49 1.53 -28.71 -16.94
CA ARG A 49 0.95 -28.29 -18.21
C ARG A 49 1.99 -28.01 -19.29
N PHE A 50 3.09 -27.35 -18.94
CA PHE A 50 4.20 -27.03 -19.85
C PHE A 50 5.24 -28.14 -19.96
N ARG A 51 4.99 -29.31 -19.33
CA ARG A 51 5.89 -30.48 -19.28
C ARG A 51 7.33 -30.13 -18.86
N LEU A 52 7.45 -29.17 -17.94
CA LEU A 52 8.73 -28.77 -17.39
C LEU A 52 9.14 -29.77 -16.30
N PRO A 53 10.40 -30.21 -16.26
CA PRO A 53 10.84 -31.17 -15.24
C PRO A 53 10.72 -30.55 -13.85
N GLU A 54 10.27 -31.35 -12.87
CA GLU A 54 9.92 -30.89 -11.51
C GLU A 54 11.09 -30.21 -10.78
N ASN A 55 12.33 -30.56 -11.15
CA ASN A 55 13.54 -29.92 -10.64
C ASN A 55 13.68 -28.43 -11.01
N LEU A 56 12.92 -27.95 -12.00
CA LEU A 56 12.87 -26.53 -12.40
C LEU A 56 11.74 -25.76 -11.71
N PHE A 57 10.93 -26.39 -10.84
CA PHE A 57 9.76 -25.74 -10.24
C PHE A 57 10.09 -24.47 -9.48
N SER A 58 11.06 -24.54 -8.57
CA SER A 58 11.46 -23.38 -7.78
C SER A 58 12.04 -22.26 -8.65
N VAL A 59 12.67 -22.61 -9.78
CA VAL A 59 13.26 -21.64 -10.70
C VAL A 59 12.16 -20.93 -11.50
N PHE A 60 11.17 -21.67 -11.97
CA PHE A 60 10.03 -21.13 -12.72
C PHE A 60 9.20 -20.15 -11.87
N VAL A 61 8.77 -20.57 -10.69
CA VAL A 61 8.00 -19.75 -9.74
C VAL A 61 8.72 -18.42 -9.48
N ARG A 62 10.01 -18.53 -9.16
CA ARG A 62 10.87 -17.39 -8.86
C ARG A 62 10.99 -16.44 -10.03
N ARG A 63 11.27 -16.96 -11.23
CA ARG A 63 11.38 -16.14 -12.45
C ARG A 63 10.08 -15.39 -12.76
N MET A 64 8.92 -16.00 -12.54
CA MET A 64 7.62 -15.36 -12.78
C MET A 64 7.32 -14.25 -11.76
N ALA A 65 7.49 -14.53 -10.46
CA ALA A 65 7.27 -13.54 -9.41
C ALA A 65 8.24 -12.35 -9.55
N SER A 66 9.53 -12.64 -9.77
CA SER A 66 10.56 -11.63 -10.02
C SER A 66 10.29 -10.76 -11.25
N ALA A 67 9.78 -11.34 -12.35
CA ALA A 67 9.44 -10.57 -13.54
C ALA A 67 8.29 -9.60 -13.26
N LEU A 68 7.26 -10.07 -12.55
CA LEU A 68 6.11 -9.24 -12.17
C LEU A 68 6.54 -8.04 -11.32
N GLU A 69 7.36 -8.28 -10.30
CA GLU A 69 7.90 -7.25 -9.42
C GLU A 69 8.80 -6.27 -10.19
N LEU A 70 9.68 -6.76 -11.05
CA LEU A 70 10.60 -5.91 -11.82
C LEU A 70 9.85 -4.96 -12.78
N TRP A 71 8.83 -5.46 -13.50
CA TRP A 71 8.03 -4.65 -14.42
C TRP A 71 7.09 -3.65 -13.71
N CYS A 72 6.87 -3.81 -12.41
CA CYS A 72 6.18 -2.83 -11.59
C CYS A 72 6.96 -1.50 -11.51
N LEU A 73 8.30 -1.54 -11.37
CA LEU A 73 9.11 -0.33 -11.13
C LEU A 73 9.00 0.75 -12.22
N PRO A 74 9.17 0.44 -13.53
CA PRO A 74 9.03 1.46 -14.58
C PRO A 74 7.62 2.07 -14.62
N SER A 75 6.59 1.26 -14.35
CA SER A 75 5.20 1.73 -14.34
C SER A 75 4.89 2.63 -13.13
N MET A 76 5.45 2.32 -11.95
CA MET A 76 5.36 3.18 -10.79
C MET A 76 6.07 4.52 -11.02
N LEU A 77 7.25 4.50 -11.67
CA LEU A 77 7.97 5.70 -12.05
C LEU A 77 7.12 6.57 -12.99
N LEU A 78 6.49 5.96 -14.00
CA LEU A 78 5.60 6.66 -14.92
C LEU A 78 4.39 7.29 -14.20
N GLY A 79 3.74 6.54 -13.29
CA GLY A 79 2.65 7.08 -12.48
C GLY A 79 3.08 8.27 -11.59
N ASN A 80 4.28 8.19 -11.02
CA ASN A 80 4.85 9.30 -10.24
C ASN A 80 5.07 10.53 -11.12
N ILE A 81 5.68 10.35 -12.31
CA ILE A 81 5.90 11.45 -13.26
C ILE A 81 4.57 12.09 -13.66
N MET A 82 3.51 11.31 -13.90
CA MET A 82 2.17 11.83 -14.24
C MET A 82 1.61 12.74 -13.13
N GLU A 83 1.61 12.28 -11.88
CA GLU A 83 1.13 13.05 -10.74
C GLU A 83 1.97 14.32 -10.51
N TYR A 84 3.30 14.20 -10.53
CA TYR A 84 4.18 15.36 -10.33
C TYR A 84 4.11 16.36 -11.47
N SER A 85 3.90 15.90 -12.71
CA SER A 85 3.69 16.79 -13.85
C SER A 85 2.38 17.56 -13.72
N LEU A 86 1.31 16.90 -13.26
CA LEU A 86 0.03 17.56 -12.98
C LEU A 86 0.19 18.60 -11.85
N LYS A 87 0.92 18.24 -10.78
CA LYS A 87 1.22 19.15 -9.69
C LYS A 87 2.04 20.36 -10.15
N GLY A 88 3.10 20.14 -10.93
CA GLY A 88 3.92 21.20 -11.51
C GLY A 88 3.16 22.10 -12.48
N TYR A 89 2.22 21.53 -13.25
CA TYR A 89 1.33 22.30 -14.11
C TYR A 89 0.48 23.28 -13.31
N TYR A 90 -0.18 22.82 -12.25
CA TYR A 90 -0.99 23.70 -11.41
C TYR A 90 -0.17 24.73 -10.64
N LEU A 91 1.05 24.40 -10.18
CA LEU A 91 1.95 25.37 -9.55
C LEU A 91 2.28 26.53 -10.51
N ASN A 92 2.59 26.22 -11.76
CA ASN A 92 2.90 27.21 -12.79
C ASN A 92 1.66 28.08 -13.14
N TYR A 93 0.47 27.49 -13.12
CA TYR A 93 -0.78 28.24 -13.30
C TYR A 93 -1.13 29.11 -12.09
N TYR A 94 -0.83 28.65 -10.88
CA TYR A 94 -0.98 29.42 -9.66
C TYR A 94 -0.05 30.64 -9.64
N GLU A 95 1.24 30.46 -9.96
CA GLU A 95 2.22 31.56 -10.04
C GLU A 95 1.83 32.63 -11.07
N LYS A 96 1.12 32.23 -12.13
CA LYS A 96 0.58 33.15 -13.14
C LYS A 96 -0.71 33.85 -12.71
N GLY A 97 -1.22 33.56 -11.53
CA GLY A 97 -2.49 34.08 -11.04
C GLY A 97 -3.67 33.58 -11.88
N ASN A 98 -3.77 32.28 -12.14
CA ASN A 98 -4.97 31.66 -12.72
C ASN A 98 -5.79 30.87 -11.68
N TYR A 99 -5.20 30.49 -10.56
CA TYR A 99 -5.87 29.80 -9.45
C TYR A 99 -5.61 30.54 -8.14
N ALA A 100 -6.63 30.58 -7.28
CA ALA A 100 -6.53 31.05 -5.91
C ALA A 100 -6.04 29.91 -4.99
N THR A 101 -5.56 30.29 -3.81
CA THR A 101 -4.86 29.39 -2.89
C THR A 101 -5.71 28.18 -2.48
N LYS A 102 -6.91 28.34 -1.88
CA LYS A 102 -7.71 27.23 -1.29
C LYS A 102 -9.20 27.60 -1.10
N ASP A 103 -10.08 26.60 -1.17
CA ASP A 103 -11.35 26.58 -0.41
C ASP A 103 -11.05 26.33 1.08
N GLN A 104 -11.50 27.22 1.97
CA GLN A 104 -11.21 27.16 3.42
C GLN A 104 -11.73 25.90 4.11
N HIS A 105 -12.82 25.28 3.63
CA HIS A 105 -13.42 24.12 4.29
C HIS A 105 -13.04 22.78 3.65
N HIS A 106 -12.70 22.76 2.36
CA HIS A 106 -12.44 21.52 1.63
C HIS A 106 -11.06 21.42 0.97
N TYR A 107 -10.22 22.49 1.03
CA TYR A 107 -8.83 22.48 0.54
C TYR A 107 -8.66 22.11 -0.94
N ASN A 108 -9.71 22.37 -1.72
CA ASN A 108 -9.70 22.18 -3.16
C ASN A 108 -9.11 23.41 -3.86
N LEU A 109 -8.46 23.20 -5.00
CA LEU A 109 -8.04 24.28 -5.90
C LEU A 109 -9.26 24.99 -6.51
N VAL A 110 -9.23 26.33 -6.51
CA VAL A 110 -10.32 27.19 -6.99
C VAL A 110 -9.77 28.14 -8.05
N GLU A 111 -10.46 28.28 -9.18
CA GLU A 111 -10.12 29.22 -10.25
C GLU A 111 -10.19 30.68 -9.74
N ASN A 112 -9.39 31.56 -10.34
CA ASN A 112 -9.23 32.91 -9.83
C ASN A 112 -10.53 33.73 -9.79
N GLY A 113 -10.79 34.37 -8.64
CA GLY A 113 -11.93 35.28 -8.45
C GLY A 113 -12.56 35.25 -7.06
N LYS A 114 -12.43 34.14 -6.32
CA LYS A 114 -12.99 33.97 -4.96
C LYS A 114 -12.18 32.97 -4.11
N GLY A 115 -11.06 33.42 -3.54
CA GLY A 115 -10.42 32.73 -2.42
C GLY A 115 -11.03 33.25 -1.12
N GLY A 116 -11.87 32.46 -0.44
CA GLY A 116 -12.61 32.92 0.74
C GLY A 116 -13.44 31.80 1.39
N ASN A 117 -14.32 32.18 2.31
CA ASN A 117 -15.27 31.27 2.97
C ASN A 117 -15.95 30.34 1.95
N SER A 118 -16.19 29.07 2.31
CA SER A 118 -16.78 28.07 1.38
C SER A 118 -18.10 28.50 0.76
N ASP A 119 -18.76 29.45 1.41
CA ASP A 119 -20.10 29.97 1.15
C ASP A 119 -20.16 30.79 -0.14
N ASP A 120 -19.02 31.34 -0.58
CA ASP A 120 -18.91 32.15 -1.80
C ASP A 120 -18.43 31.37 -3.03
N ILE A 121 -17.92 30.14 -2.83
CA ILE A 121 -17.28 29.30 -3.85
C ILE A 121 -18.34 28.48 -4.61
N THR A 122 -18.45 28.77 -5.91
CA THR A 122 -19.42 28.09 -6.78
C THR A 122 -18.82 26.82 -7.40
N ASN A 123 -19.67 25.95 -7.96
CA ASN A 123 -19.18 24.74 -8.61
C ASN A 123 -18.33 24.99 -9.84
N SER A 124 -18.60 26.06 -10.59
CA SER A 124 -17.79 26.43 -11.76
C SER A 124 -16.33 26.65 -11.38
N ASP A 125 -16.10 27.25 -10.21
CA ASP A 125 -14.76 27.64 -9.76
C ASP A 125 -13.89 26.41 -9.38
N LEU A 126 -14.54 25.31 -8.97
CA LEU A 126 -13.91 24.02 -8.64
C LEU A 126 -13.83 23.07 -9.85
N LEU A 127 -14.69 23.28 -10.86
CA LEU A 127 -14.89 22.35 -11.96
C LEU A 127 -13.64 22.21 -12.82
N SER A 128 -12.93 23.32 -13.09
CA SER A 128 -11.76 23.34 -13.96
C SER A 128 -10.64 22.43 -13.44
N ALA A 129 -10.22 22.61 -12.18
CA ALA A 129 -9.20 21.78 -11.54
C ALA A 129 -9.64 20.31 -11.41
N ARG A 130 -10.91 20.08 -11.03
CA ARG A 130 -11.44 18.70 -10.92
C ARG A 130 -11.48 18.00 -12.28
N ASN A 131 -11.82 18.71 -13.35
CA ASN A 131 -11.90 18.15 -14.70
C ASN A 131 -10.51 17.78 -15.25
N ILE A 132 -9.49 18.61 -15.01
CA ILE A 132 -8.12 18.29 -15.41
C ILE A 132 -7.60 17.07 -14.63
N LYS A 133 -7.81 17.04 -13.29
CA LYS A 133 -7.45 15.85 -12.48
C LYS A 133 -8.23 14.61 -12.92
N ASN A 134 -9.51 14.77 -13.30
CA ASN A 134 -10.32 13.71 -13.86
C ASN A 134 -9.69 13.11 -15.13
N GLY A 135 -9.27 13.94 -16.08
CA GLY A 135 -8.66 13.49 -17.32
C GLY A 135 -7.27 12.86 -17.16
N VAL A 136 -6.43 13.40 -16.28
CA VAL A 136 -5.01 12.98 -16.15
C VAL A 136 -4.82 11.80 -15.19
N ILE A 137 -5.67 11.66 -14.17
CA ILE A 137 -5.48 10.64 -13.12
C ILE A 137 -6.66 9.69 -13.04
N ILE A 138 -7.89 10.22 -12.94
CA ILE A 138 -9.05 9.40 -12.67
C ILE A 138 -9.39 8.50 -13.86
N VAL A 139 -9.45 9.06 -15.08
CA VAL A 139 -9.72 8.27 -16.29
C VAL A 139 -8.66 7.20 -16.50
N PRO A 140 -7.35 7.50 -16.43
CA PRO A 140 -6.32 6.46 -16.44
C PRO A 140 -6.49 5.42 -15.33
N SER A 141 -6.87 5.80 -14.10
CA SER A 141 -7.10 4.86 -13.00
C SER A 141 -8.26 3.89 -13.30
N ILE A 142 -9.34 4.38 -13.91
CA ILE A 142 -10.47 3.52 -14.34
C ILE A 142 -9.99 2.55 -15.41
N VAL A 143 -9.25 3.04 -16.40
CA VAL A 143 -8.69 2.21 -17.47
C VAL A 143 -7.76 1.14 -16.90
N THR A 144 -6.87 1.48 -15.96
CA THR A 144 -5.93 0.51 -15.36
C THR A 144 -6.65 -0.56 -14.53
N GLN A 145 -7.75 -0.22 -13.86
CA GLN A 145 -8.58 -1.22 -13.15
C GLN A 145 -9.26 -2.19 -14.12
N TRP A 146 -9.79 -1.71 -15.25
CA TRP A 146 -10.33 -2.58 -16.30
C TRP A 146 -9.26 -3.40 -17.00
N LEU A 147 -8.08 -2.83 -17.24
CA LEU A 147 -6.93 -3.56 -17.77
C LEU A 147 -6.52 -4.68 -16.82
N ASN A 148 -6.53 -4.46 -15.50
CA ASN A 148 -6.24 -5.49 -14.51
C ASN A 148 -7.25 -6.66 -14.61
N PHE A 149 -8.55 -6.36 -14.72
CA PHE A 149 -9.57 -7.38 -15.00
C PHE A 149 -9.30 -8.14 -16.31
N ILE A 150 -9.03 -7.43 -17.41
CA ILE A 150 -8.75 -8.02 -18.71
C ILE A 150 -7.50 -8.91 -18.66
N THR A 151 -6.46 -8.52 -17.91
CA THR A 151 -5.25 -9.35 -17.76
C THR A 151 -5.55 -10.69 -17.11
N TYR A 152 -6.45 -10.76 -16.11
CA TYR A 152 -6.87 -12.03 -15.52
C TYR A 152 -7.68 -12.89 -16.49
N VAL A 153 -8.54 -12.27 -17.31
CA VAL A 153 -9.29 -12.97 -18.35
C VAL A 153 -8.36 -13.54 -19.42
N ILE A 154 -7.38 -12.75 -19.88
CA ILE A 154 -6.35 -13.22 -20.82
C ILE A 154 -5.54 -14.36 -20.19
N LEU A 155 -5.19 -14.25 -18.91
CA LEU A 155 -4.46 -15.29 -18.20
C LEU A 155 -5.27 -16.60 -18.14
N LEU A 156 -6.58 -16.54 -17.90
CA LEU A 156 -7.47 -17.70 -17.99
C LEU A 156 -7.48 -18.31 -19.41
N PHE A 157 -7.58 -17.48 -20.45
CA PHE A 157 -7.54 -17.96 -21.83
C PHE A 157 -6.22 -18.61 -22.18
N VAL A 158 -5.08 -18.01 -21.81
CA VAL A 158 -3.75 -18.59 -22.02
C VAL A 158 -3.57 -19.89 -21.22
N TYR A 159 -4.25 -20.01 -20.08
CA TYR A 159 -4.22 -21.21 -19.27
C TYR A 159 -5.05 -22.36 -19.86
N ILE A 160 -6.21 -22.05 -20.45
CA ILE A 160 -7.11 -23.04 -21.07
C ILE A 160 -6.66 -23.39 -22.51
N ALA A 161 -6.22 -22.39 -23.28
CA ALA A 161 -5.81 -22.54 -24.68
C ALA A 161 -4.35 -23.01 -24.78
N GLY A 162 -4.11 -24.12 -25.51
CA GLY A 162 -2.74 -24.59 -25.77
C GLY A 162 -2.54 -26.08 -26.04
N GLY A 163 -3.59 -26.91 -26.03
CA GLY A 163 -3.44 -28.35 -26.29
C GLY A 163 -2.40 -28.99 -25.36
N ASP A 164 -1.68 -30.03 -25.77
CA ASP A 164 -0.72 -30.74 -24.91
C ASP A 164 0.62 -30.02 -24.66
N GLN A 165 0.84 -28.86 -25.30
CA GLN A 165 2.07 -28.06 -25.26
C GLN A 165 1.68 -26.59 -25.10
N GLY A 166 1.38 -26.16 -23.87
CA GLY A 166 1.01 -24.77 -23.60
C GLY A 166 2.12 -23.78 -24.00
N HIS A 167 1.74 -22.55 -24.36
CA HIS A 167 2.68 -21.50 -24.78
C HIS A 167 3.30 -20.78 -23.56
N LEU A 168 4.37 -21.37 -23.00
CA LEU A 168 5.12 -20.85 -21.85
C LEU A 168 5.53 -19.38 -22.03
N THR A 169 5.99 -19.01 -23.23
CA THR A 169 6.44 -17.65 -23.56
C THR A 169 5.29 -16.64 -23.49
N THR A 170 4.10 -17.00 -23.99
CA THR A 170 2.92 -16.14 -23.92
C THR A 170 2.47 -15.95 -22.48
N PHE A 171 2.51 -17.00 -21.68
CA PHE A 171 2.23 -16.91 -20.24
C PHE A 171 3.18 -15.95 -19.51
N TYR A 172 4.48 -16.04 -19.81
CA TYR A 172 5.48 -15.09 -19.27
C TYR A 172 5.18 -13.64 -19.66
N PHE A 173 4.88 -13.37 -20.95
CA PHE A 173 4.59 -12.01 -21.41
C PHE A 173 3.33 -11.43 -20.77
N VAL A 174 2.28 -12.25 -20.58
CA VAL A 174 1.07 -11.80 -19.89
C VAL A 174 1.36 -11.42 -18.44
N ILE A 175 2.19 -12.18 -17.73
CA ILE A 175 2.61 -11.86 -16.35
C ILE A 175 3.46 -10.58 -16.30
N ALA A 176 4.34 -10.36 -17.28
CA ALA A 176 5.12 -9.13 -17.37
C ALA A 176 4.22 -7.90 -17.61
N ILE A 177 3.24 -8.02 -18.53
CA ILE A 177 2.27 -6.95 -18.81
C ILE A 177 1.39 -6.69 -17.57
N SER A 178 0.94 -7.73 -16.87
CA SER A 178 0.16 -7.55 -15.64
C SER A 178 0.96 -6.85 -14.55
N GLY A 179 2.27 -7.12 -14.44
CA GLY A 179 3.17 -6.39 -13.53
C GLY A 179 3.26 -4.89 -13.84
N PHE A 180 3.29 -4.52 -15.12
CA PHE A 180 3.26 -3.12 -15.56
C PHE A 180 1.91 -2.45 -15.26
N VAL A 181 0.79 -3.13 -15.56
CA VAL A 181 -0.56 -2.61 -15.25
C VAL A 181 -0.74 -2.46 -13.74
N PHE A 182 -0.21 -3.39 -12.97
CA PHE A 182 -0.24 -3.37 -11.51
C PHE A 182 0.47 -2.14 -10.94
N GLY A 183 1.71 -1.86 -11.34
CA GLY A 183 2.48 -0.77 -10.75
C GLY A 183 1.94 0.63 -11.09
N ILE A 184 1.42 0.84 -12.30
CA ILE A 184 0.74 2.12 -12.62
C ILE A 184 -0.57 2.27 -11.83
N ASN A 185 -1.35 1.19 -11.68
CA ASN A 185 -2.60 1.20 -10.93
C ASN A 185 -2.39 1.54 -9.45
N MET A 186 -1.32 0.99 -8.84
CA MET A 186 -0.96 1.26 -7.45
C MET A 186 -0.69 2.76 -7.23
N VAL A 187 0.09 3.39 -8.11
CA VAL A 187 0.43 4.82 -7.98
C VAL A 187 -0.77 5.73 -8.25
N LEU A 188 -1.55 5.42 -9.29
CA LEU A 188 -2.75 6.20 -9.61
C LEU A 188 -3.78 6.14 -8.48
N LEU A 189 -3.97 4.98 -7.84
CA LEU A 189 -4.87 4.84 -6.70
C LEU A 189 -4.47 5.73 -5.52
N TYR A 190 -3.17 5.80 -5.21
CA TYR A 190 -2.64 6.67 -4.16
C TYR A 190 -2.75 8.16 -4.53
N ALA A 191 -2.68 8.50 -5.82
CA ALA A 191 -2.80 9.88 -6.32
C ALA A 191 -4.27 10.38 -6.39
N VAL A 192 -5.24 9.48 -6.52
CA VAL A 192 -6.68 9.81 -6.59
C VAL A 192 -7.12 10.54 -5.33
N ASP A 193 -7.03 9.86 -4.18
CA ASP A 193 -7.39 10.40 -2.87
C ASP A 193 -6.61 9.66 -1.78
N TRP A 194 -5.78 10.40 -1.05
CA TRP A 194 -4.97 9.87 0.03
C TRP A 194 -5.79 9.60 1.30
N ASN A 195 -7.02 10.14 1.42
CA ASN A 195 -7.83 9.95 2.60
C ASN A 195 -8.18 8.49 2.86
N TYR A 196 -8.37 7.73 1.78
CA TYR A 196 -8.82 6.34 1.78
C TYR A 196 -7.67 5.31 1.74
N ILE A 197 -6.40 5.75 1.71
CA ILE A 197 -5.23 4.86 1.71
C ILE A 197 -5.24 3.86 2.89
N PRO A 198 -5.55 4.25 4.14
CA PRO A 198 -5.61 3.29 5.25
C PRO A 198 -6.63 2.16 5.01
N VAL A 199 -7.76 2.49 4.37
CA VAL A 199 -8.82 1.54 4.04
C VAL A 199 -8.40 0.61 2.89
N TYR A 200 -7.67 1.14 1.91
CA TYR A 200 -7.07 0.33 0.85
C TYR A 200 -6.06 -0.69 1.41
N MET A 201 -5.21 -0.29 2.36
CA MET A 201 -4.24 -1.20 2.99
C MET A 201 -4.90 -2.35 3.75
N VAL A 202 -6.09 -2.12 4.32
CA VAL A 202 -6.91 -3.20 4.91
C VAL A 202 -7.31 -4.21 3.84
N GLY A 203 -7.76 -3.72 2.68
CA GLY A 203 -8.09 -4.58 1.53
C GLY A 203 -6.90 -5.43 1.09
N GLU A 204 -5.74 -4.79 0.88
CA GLU A 204 -4.48 -5.45 0.48
C GLU A 204 -4.06 -6.57 1.44
N ASN A 205 -4.09 -6.30 2.75
CA ASN A 205 -3.66 -7.24 3.79
C ASN A 205 -4.71 -8.29 4.20
N SER A 206 -5.97 -8.11 3.79
CA SER A 206 -7.05 -9.09 4.01
C SER A 206 -7.06 -10.21 2.98
N PHE A 207 -6.48 -9.98 1.81
CA PHE A 207 -6.45 -10.94 0.71
C PHE A 207 -5.84 -12.31 1.06
N PRO A 208 -4.71 -12.40 1.80
CA PRO A 208 -4.20 -13.65 2.37
C PRO A 208 -5.25 -14.55 3.05
N ILE A 209 -6.13 -13.96 3.84
CA ILE A 209 -7.19 -14.68 4.56
C ILE A 209 -8.25 -15.17 3.59
N VAL A 210 -8.65 -14.33 2.63
CA VAL A 210 -9.63 -14.68 1.60
C VAL A 210 -9.14 -15.85 0.76
N THR A 211 -7.88 -15.83 0.30
CA THR A 211 -7.30 -16.96 -0.46
C THR A 211 -7.21 -18.23 0.37
N SER A 212 -6.79 -18.15 1.63
CA SER A 212 -6.69 -19.31 2.52
C SER A 212 -8.07 -19.95 2.75
N PHE A 213 -9.09 -19.12 2.96
CA PHE A 213 -10.48 -19.58 3.07
C PHE A 213 -10.96 -20.25 1.76
N MET A 214 -10.63 -19.66 0.62
CA MET A 214 -11.00 -20.21 -0.69
C MET A 214 -10.36 -21.59 -0.93
N HIS A 215 -9.06 -21.74 -0.65
CA HIS A 215 -8.35 -23.01 -0.75
C HIS A 215 -8.94 -24.07 0.19
N TYR A 216 -9.29 -23.67 1.41
CA TYR A 216 -9.95 -24.56 2.38
C TYR A 216 -11.29 -25.09 1.83
N VAL A 217 -12.16 -24.20 1.36
CA VAL A 217 -13.46 -24.59 0.76
C VAL A 217 -13.27 -25.47 -0.47
N THR A 218 -12.34 -25.11 -1.35
CA THR A 218 -12.08 -25.86 -2.59
C THR A 218 -11.56 -27.27 -2.30
N THR A 219 -10.70 -27.40 -1.28
CA THR A 219 -10.17 -28.70 -0.85
C THR A 219 -11.26 -29.56 -0.20
N LEU A 220 -12.21 -28.97 0.53
CA LEU A 220 -13.35 -29.71 1.08
C LEU A 220 -14.25 -30.30 -0.02
N ILE A 221 -14.51 -29.54 -1.09
CA ILE A 221 -15.42 -29.97 -2.16
C ILE A 221 -14.72 -30.93 -3.13
N PHE A 222 -13.46 -30.66 -3.47
CA PHE A 222 -12.73 -31.35 -4.55
C PHE A 222 -11.47 -32.08 -4.11
N GLY A 223 -11.24 -32.25 -2.80
CA GLY A 223 -10.03 -32.89 -2.27
C GLY A 223 -9.89 -34.38 -2.59
N ASN A 224 -10.95 -35.04 -3.09
CA ASN A 224 -10.87 -36.45 -3.49
C ASN A 224 -10.16 -36.63 -4.84
N ARG A 225 -8.82 -36.76 -4.79
CA ARG A 225 -7.92 -36.94 -5.94
C ARG A 225 -8.22 -38.18 -6.81
N ARG A 226 -8.98 -39.16 -6.32
CA ARG A 226 -9.38 -40.34 -7.14
C ARG A 226 -10.50 -40.04 -8.12
N LYS A 227 -11.31 -38.99 -7.86
CA LYS A 227 -12.47 -38.63 -8.67
C LYS A 227 -12.22 -37.36 -9.51
N TRP A 228 -11.41 -36.45 -9.00
CA TRP A 228 -11.16 -35.15 -9.61
C TRP A 228 -9.68 -34.91 -9.81
N ASN A 229 -9.34 -34.18 -10.87
CA ASN A 229 -8.01 -33.58 -11.02
C ASN A 229 -7.96 -32.32 -10.14
N SER A 230 -7.84 -32.54 -8.83
CA SER A 230 -7.98 -31.51 -7.79
C SER A 230 -7.05 -30.32 -8.01
N ASP A 231 -5.81 -30.55 -8.45
CA ASP A 231 -4.80 -29.51 -8.59
C ASP A 231 -5.12 -28.56 -9.78
N TYR A 232 -5.67 -29.08 -10.89
CA TYR A 232 -6.18 -28.25 -12.00
C TYR A 232 -7.37 -27.39 -11.56
N LEU A 233 -8.31 -28.02 -10.85
CA LEU A 233 -9.56 -27.39 -10.48
C LEU A 233 -9.35 -26.28 -9.45
N ILE A 234 -8.42 -26.46 -8.51
CA ILE A 234 -8.03 -25.42 -7.55
C ILE A 234 -7.50 -24.19 -8.27
N ALA A 235 -6.56 -24.36 -9.21
CA ALA A 235 -5.98 -23.25 -9.95
C ALA A 235 -7.00 -22.53 -10.87
N CYS A 236 -7.90 -23.28 -11.52
CA CYS A 236 -8.99 -22.66 -12.29
C CYS A 236 -9.95 -21.86 -11.40
N ILE A 237 -10.26 -22.35 -10.19
CA ILE A 237 -11.12 -21.63 -9.24
C ILE A 237 -10.39 -20.38 -8.73
N ASP A 238 -9.09 -20.44 -8.42
CA ASP A 238 -8.30 -19.26 -8.02
C ASP A 238 -8.37 -18.16 -9.08
N ILE A 239 -8.12 -18.50 -10.34
CA ILE A 239 -8.19 -17.55 -11.47
C ILE A 239 -9.63 -17.03 -11.62
N GLY A 240 -10.64 -17.88 -11.48
CA GLY A 240 -12.05 -17.48 -11.55
C GLY A 240 -12.45 -16.49 -10.46
N VAL A 241 -12.04 -16.74 -9.22
CA VAL A 241 -12.27 -15.83 -8.09
C VAL A 241 -11.51 -14.51 -8.29
N ALA A 242 -10.29 -14.56 -8.82
CA ALA A 242 -9.53 -13.35 -9.17
C ALA A 242 -10.27 -12.47 -10.19
N ILE A 243 -10.87 -13.09 -11.21
CA ILE A 243 -11.69 -12.41 -12.23
C ILE A 243 -12.93 -11.76 -11.59
N ILE A 244 -13.62 -12.46 -10.67
CA ILE A 244 -14.80 -11.92 -10.00
C ILE A 244 -14.43 -10.71 -9.13
N ILE A 245 -13.38 -10.84 -8.31
CA ILE A 245 -12.93 -9.75 -7.42
C ILE A 245 -12.47 -8.54 -8.25
N SER A 246 -11.66 -8.75 -9.29
CA SER A 246 -11.17 -7.66 -10.14
C SER A 246 -12.29 -7.01 -10.94
N LEU A 247 -13.31 -7.76 -11.36
CA LEU A 247 -14.51 -7.22 -11.98
C LEU A 247 -15.30 -6.33 -11.01
N VAL A 248 -15.54 -6.80 -9.79
CA VAL A 248 -16.22 -6.02 -8.75
C VAL A 248 -15.42 -4.74 -8.43
N ALA A 249 -14.09 -4.85 -8.31
CA ALA A 249 -13.23 -3.69 -8.10
C ALA A 249 -13.33 -2.68 -9.25
N ALA A 250 -13.25 -3.12 -10.52
CA ALA A 250 -13.36 -2.25 -11.68
C ALA A 250 -14.74 -1.59 -11.80
N VAL A 251 -15.82 -2.33 -11.53
CA VAL A 251 -17.19 -1.82 -11.53
C VAL A 251 -17.38 -0.79 -10.42
N LEU A 252 -16.96 -1.09 -9.18
CA LEU A 252 -17.05 -0.15 -8.05
C LEU A 252 -16.21 1.11 -8.30
N TRP A 253 -15.01 0.98 -8.88
CA TRP A 253 -14.17 2.12 -9.24
C TRP A 253 -14.83 3.00 -10.31
N THR A 254 -15.43 2.37 -11.32
CA THR A 254 -16.16 3.07 -12.39
C THR A 254 -17.45 3.70 -11.87
N LEU A 255 -18.15 3.05 -10.94
CA LEU A 255 -19.34 3.61 -10.29
C LEU A 255 -18.96 4.84 -9.46
N ALA A 256 -17.93 4.71 -8.63
CA ALA A 256 -17.46 5.78 -7.75
C ALA A 256 -16.99 7.00 -8.55
N TYR A 257 -16.17 6.83 -9.59
CA TYR A 257 -15.54 7.96 -10.26
C TYR A 257 -16.09 8.31 -11.64
N GLY A 258 -16.75 7.37 -12.33
CA GLY A 258 -17.26 7.56 -13.69
C GLY A 258 -18.77 7.85 -13.76
N ILE A 259 -19.58 7.21 -12.91
CA ILE A 259 -21.05 7.34 -12.95
C ILE A 259 -21.53 8.33 -11.89
N PHE A 260 -21.15 8.11 -10.63
CA PHE A 260 -21.51 8.97 -9.50
C PHE A 260 -20.61 10.19 -9.39
N THR A 261 -20.49 10.98 -10.45
CA THR A 261 -19.55 12.12 -10.43
C THR A 261 -20.03 13.28 -9.55
N THR A 262 -21.31 13.38 -9.20
CA THR A 262 -21.84 14.50 -8.40
C THR A 262 -22.07 14.09 -6.94
N THR A 263 -21.67 14.92 -5.97
CA THR A 263 -21.96 14.70 -4.54
C THR A 263 -22.79 15.85 -3.98
N PRO A 264 -23.55 15.65 -2.88
CA PRO A 264 -24.14 16.76 -2.16
C PRO A 264 -23.05 17.70 -1.62
N LYS A 265 -23.33 19.00 -1.62
CA LYS A 265 -22.62 19.96 -0.76
C LYS A 265 -23.29 20.00 0.61
N LYS A 266 -22.51 20.22 1.67
CA LYS A 266 -23.03 20.28 3.04
C LYS A 266 -24.03 21.44 3.19
N ALA A 267 -25.16 21.19 3.85
CA ALA A 267 -26.20 22.18 4.11
C ALA A 267 -25.78 23.12 5.26
N GLY A 268 -25.18 24.25 4.90
CA GLY A 268 -24.90 25.36 5.82
C GLY A 268 -24.55 26.67 5.09
N THR A 269 -24.41 26.62 3.77
CA THR A 269 -23.74 27.63 2.96
C THR A 269 -24.58 27.98 1.74
N ALA A 270 -25.80 28.48 1.99
CA ALA A 270 -26.76 28.81 0.93
C ALA A 270 -27.07 30.31 0.90
N ASN A 271 -26.30 31.05 0.08
CA ASN A 271 -26.81 32.20 -0.65
C ASN A 271 -26.79 31.97 -2.18
N THR A 272 -26.26 30.83 -2.65
CA THR A 272 -26.28 30.44 -4.08
C THR A 272 -26.91 29.05 -4.23
N GLY A 273 -27.92 28.93 -5.10
CA GLY A 273 -28.85 27.78 -5.18
C GLY A 273 -28.29 26.47 -5.74
N ASP A 274 -27.00 26.18 -5.60
CA ASP A 274 -26.35 25.01 -6.21
C ASP A 274 -25.93 23.98 -5.15
N THR A 275 -26.81 23.01 -4.88
CA THR A 275 -26.68 22.03 -3.78
C THR A 275 -25.79 20.82 -4.12
N LEU A 276 -25.28 20.74 -5.36
CA LEU A 276 -24.58 19.56 -5.89
C LEU A 276 -23.17 19.94 -6.36
N ALA A 277 -22.15 19.21 -5.93
CA ALA A 277 -20.78 19.36 -6.39
C ALA A 277 -20.45 18.41 -7.55
N THR A 278 -20.20 18.95 -8.74
CA THR A 278 -19.72 18.16 -9.90
C THR A 278 -18.27 17.73 -9.69
N TYR A 279 -18.00 16.46 -9.99
CA TYR A 279 -16.76 15.75 -9.62
C TYR A 279 -16.45 15.80 -8.12
N GLY A 280 -17.49 15.74 -7.29
CA GLY A 280 -17.39 15.92 -5.85
C GLY A 280 -16.60 14.82 -5.12
N HIS A 281 -16.28 13.70 -5.76
CA HIS A 281 -15.37 12.68 -5.21
C HIS A 281 -13.89 12.97 -5.44
N ILE A 282 -13.56 13.93 -6.30
CA ILE A 282 -12.17 14.25 -6.65
C ILE A 282 -11.65 15.32 -5.69
N LEU A 283 -10.69 14.93 -4.87
CA LEU A 283 -9.92 15.86 -4.04
C LEU A 283 -8.84 16.53 -4.91
N THR A 284 -8.97 17.83 -5.17
CA THR A 284 -7.92 18.63 -5.82
C THR A 284 -7.08 19.30 -4.75
N GLU A 285 -6.21 18.52 -4.09
CA GLU A 285 -5.34 19.01 -3.03
C GLU A 285 -4.66 20.33 -3.43
N SER A 286 -4.96 21.39 -2.68
CA SER A 286 -4.31 22.68 -2.86
C SER A 286 -2.81 22.58 -2.56
N PHE A 287 -1.98 23.33 -3.31
CA PHE A 287 -0.56 23.43 -3.02
C PHE A 287 -0.38 24.08 -1.65
N ASP A 288 0.08 23.29 -0.68
CA ASP A 288 0.63 23.86 0.51
C ASP A 288 2.08 24.26 0.22
N ASN A 289 2.29 25.56 0.00
CA ASN A 289 3.63 26.15 -0.05
C ASN A 289 4.21 26.35 1.36
N SER A 290 3.49 25.96 2.41
CA SER A 290 4.06 25.89 3.75
C SER A 290 5.26 24.94 3.74
N THR A 291 6.29 25.27 4.53
CA THR A 291 7.50 24.45 4.59
C THR A 291 7.12 23.03 5.01
N VAL A 292 7.39 22.06 4.13
CA VAL A 292 7.34 20.64 4.47
C VAL A 292 8.03 20.49 5.83
N ARG A 293 7.30 20.02 6.83
CA ARG A 293 7.80 19.92 8.20
C ARG A 293 8.72 18.71 8.30
N TRP A 294 9.89 18.82 7.68
CA TRP A 294 10.85 17.74 7.43
C TRP A 294 11.15 16.94 8.71
N ILE A 295 11.34 17.61 9.85
CA ILE A 295 11.65 16.95 11.12
C ILE A 295 10.53 15.99 11.55
N ALA A 296 9.26 16.37 11.39
CA ALA A 296 8.11 15.55 11.79
C ALA A 296 7.78 14.46 10.77
N ILE A 297 8.18 14.63 9.50
CA ILE A 297 7.90 13.67 8.41
C ILE A 297 9.00 12.60 8.28
N ILE A 298 10.22 12.86 8.77
CA ILE A 298 11.34 11.91 8.69
C ILE A 298 10.99 10.56 9.32
N SER A 299 10.46 10.55 10.55
CA SER A 299 10.07 9.30 11.24
C SER A 299 9.08 8.46 10.40
N PRO A 300 7.88 8.96 10.03
CA PRO A 300 6.91 8.15 9.29
C PRO A 300 7.40 7.79 7.87
N THR A 301 8.23 8.63 7.24
CA THR A 301 8.89 8.30 5.96
C THR A 301 9.87 7.13 6.12
N LEU A 302 10.67 7.14 7.19
CA LEU A 302 11.61 6.08 7.49
C LEU A 302 10.88 4.77 7.86
N MET A 303 9.73 4.87 8.53
CA MET A 303 8.85 3.71 8.75
C MET A 303 8.40 3.07 7.43
N VAL A 304 7.95 3.86 6.45
CA VAL A 304 7.57 3.33 5.13
C VAL A 304 8.76 2.72 4.41
N ILE A 305 9.92 3.41 4.37
CA ILE A 305 11.10 2.93 3.63
C ILE A 305 11.67 1.64 4.26
N VAL A 306 11.82 1.58 5.59
CA VAL A 306 12.34 0.38 6.30
C VAL A 306 11.28 -0.72 6.38
N GLY A 307 10.02 -0.34 6.53
CA GLY A 307 8.85 -1.20 6.40
C GLY A 307 8.90 -1.92 5.06
N MET A 308 8.71 -1.19 3.97
CA MET A 308 8.63 -1.74 2.63
C MET A 308 9.94 -2.38 2.16
N GLY A 309 11.09 -1.74 2.39
CA GLY A 309 12.37 -2.16 1.79
C GLY A 309 12.99 -3.41 2.40
N LEU A 310 12.99 -3.54 3.74
CA LEU A 310 13.80 -4.56 4.40
C LEU A 310 13.12 -5.95 4.49
N VAL A 311 11.80 -6.02 4.29
CA VAL A 311 11.04 -7.27 4.46
C VAL A 311 11.53 -8.36 3.51
N TYR A 312 11.70 -8.05 2.22
CA TYR A 312 12.11 -9.03 1.21
C TYR A 312 13.61 -9.34 1.17
N ALA A 313 14.42 -8.59 1.91
CA ALA A 313 15.82 -8.95 2.13
C ALA A 313 15.97 -10.22 2.97
N ILE A 314 14.99 -10.49 3.84
CA ILE A 314 15.04 -11.55 4.86
C ILE A 314 13.93 -12.58 4.64
N TYR A 315 12.70 -12.14 4.37
CA TYR A 315 11.54 -13.00 4.21
C TYR A 315 11.11 -13.06 2.72
N PRO A 316 10.80 -14.23 2.13
CA PRO A 316 10.76 -15.55 2.76
C PRO A 316 12.12 -16.28 2.76
N GLY A 317 13.11 -15.75 2.04
CA GLY A 317 14.32 -16.49 1.67
C GLY A 317 15.20 -16.95 2.84
N ILE A 318 15.49 -16.07 3.81
CA ILE A 318 16.33 -16.38 4.97
C ILE A 318 15.46 -16.95 6.11
N ALA A 319 14.39 -16.24 6.47
CA ALA A 319 13.47 -16.66 7.52
C ALA A 319 12.05 -16.78 6.93
N PRO A 320 11.32 -17.90 7.14
CA PRO A 320 11.71 -19.10 7.89
C PRO A 320 12.59 -20.07 7.09
N GLY A 321 12.72 -19.89 5.76
CA GLY A 321 13.17 -20.93 4.83
C GLY A 321 14.56 -21.55 5.05
N MET A 322 15.49 -20.84 5.70
CA MET A 322 16.85 -21.35 5.99
C MET A 322 17.10 -21.65 7.47
N ILE A 323 16.23 -21.19 8.36
CA ILE A 323 16.43 -21.23 9.82
C ILE A 323 15.54 -22.32 10.47
N VAL A 324 14.36 -22.55 9.89
CA VAL A 324 13.35 -23.47 10.40
C VAL A 324 13.30 -24.74 9.55
N PRO A 325 13.06 -25.93 10.14
CA PRO A 325 12.77 -27.14 9.38
C PRO A 325 11.59 -26.95 8.41
N PHE A 326 11.70 -27.53 7.21
CA PHE A 326 10.75 -27.35 6.11
C PHE A 326 9.27 -27.58 6.49
N TYR A 327 8.97 -28.60 7.29
CA TYR A 327 7.59 -28.93 7.70
C TYR A 327 6.90 -27.88 8.60
N LEU A 328 7.65 -26.93 9.16
CA LEU A 328 7.12 -25.81 9.93
C LEU A 328 6.94 -24.55 9.09
N VAL A 329 7.63 -24.42 7.95
CA VAL A 329 7.57 -23.23 7.10
C VAL A 329 6.12 -22.93 6.72
N ASP A 330 5.40 -23.92 6.20
CA ASP A 330 4.00 -23.77 5.79
C ASP A 330 3.09 -23.32 6.95
N LYS A 331 3.34 -23.81 8.17
CA LYS A 331 2.57 -23.42 9.36
C LYS A 331 2.84 -21.98 9.76
N ILE A 332 4.09 -21.54 9.68
CA ILE A 332 4.50 -20.16 9.98
C ILE A 332 3.87 -19.22 8.96
N GLU A 333 3.93 -19.57 7.67
CA GLU A 333 3.27 -18.81 6.63
C GLU A 333 1.78 -18.68 6.93
N MET A 334 1.06 -19.76 7.23
CA MET A 334 -0.37 -19.68 7.57
C MET A 334 -0.68 -18.76 8.76
N VAL A 335 0.14 -18.78 9.82
CA VAL A 335 -0.03 -17.87 10.97
C VAL A 335 0.20 -16.42 10.56
N LEU A 336 1.24 -16.17 9.75
CA LEU A 336 1.53 -14.83 9.23
C LEU A 336 0.37 -14.30 8.38
N LEU A 337 -0.20 -15.10 7.49
CA LEU A 337 -1.34 -14.70 6.64
C LEU A 337 -2.54 -14.18 7.44
N ILE A 338 -2.74 -14.68 8.66
CA ILE A 338 -3.82 -14.24 9.56
C ILE A 338 -3.37 -13.03 10.39
N ALA A 339 -2.14 -13.05 10.90
CA ALA A 339 -1.62 -12.02 11.78
C ALA A 339 -1.44 -10.65 11.08
N THR A 340 -1.11 -10.66 9.78
CA THR A 340 -0.84 -9.44 8.99
C THR A 340 -2.06 -8.55 8.77
N PHE A 341 -3.26 -9.11 8.91
CA PHE A 341 -4.50 -8.36 8.78
C PHE A 341 -4.72 -7.36 9.94
N PHE A 342 -4.28 -7.70 11.15
CA PHE A 342 -4.61 -6.92 12.35
C PHE A 342 -4.05 -5.48 12.35
N PRO A 343 -2.76 -5.23 12.03
CA PRO A 343 -2.20 -3.89 12.14
C PRO A 343 -2.89 -2.85 11.24
N PRO A 344 -3.08 -3.08 9.93
CA PRO A 344 -3.78 -2.12 9.06
C PRO A 344 -5.22 -1.87 9.49
N VAL A 345 -5.93 -2.90 9.96
CA VAL A 345 -7.33 -2.79 10.41
C VAL A 345 -7.44 -1.96 11.67
N ILE A 346 -6.59 -2.21 12.66
CA ILE A 346 -6.58 -1.43 13.91
C ILE A 346 -6.34 0.05 13.59
N VAL A 347 -5.35 0.36 12.74
CA VAL A 347 -5.05 1.75 12.37
C VAL A 347 -6.18 2.37 11.54
N ALA A 348 -6.77 1.65 10.59
CA ALA A 348 -7.90 2.16 9.81
C ALA A 348 -9.12 2.46 10.69
N LEU A 349 -9.45 1.57 11.63
CA LEU A 349 -10.55 1.77 12.60
C LEU A 349 -10.27 2.94 13.56
N LEU A 350 -9.01 3.10 13.97
CA LEU A 350 -8.57 4.23 14.80
C LEU A 350 -8.69 5.57 14.04
N ASN A 351 -8.24 5.63 12.78
CA ASN A 351 -8.34 6.82 11.94
C ASN A 351 -9.79 7.23 11.69
N ARG A 352 -10.68 6.24 11.54
CA ARG A 352 -12.10 6.46 11.33
C ARG A 352 -12.87 6.79 12.61
N GLY A 353 -12.26 6.65 13.78
CA GLY A 353 -12.90 6.93 15.07
C GLY A 353 -13.94 5.89 15.51
N VAL A 354 -13.89 4.67 14.96
CA VAL A 354 -14.90 3.61 15.24
C VAL A 354 -14.83 3.13 16.69
N PHE A 355 -13.65 3.16 17.32
CA PHE A 355 -13.49 2.74 18.71
C PHE A 355 -14.07 3.75 19.72
N SER A 356 -14.01 5.06 19.42
CA SER A 356 -14.58 6.17 20.19
C SER A 356 -14.19 7.50 19.52
N GLU A 357 -15.01 8.56 19.65
CA GLU A 357 -14.62 9.92 19.23
C GLU A 357 -13.34 10.39 19.93
N GLY A 358 -13.12 9.98 21.19
CA GLY A 358 -11.88 10.26 21.93
C GLY A 358 -10.66 9.53 21.37
N ALA A 359 -10.85 8.35 20.75
CA ALA A 359 -9.77 7.57 20.16
C ALA A 359 -9.25 8.19 18.84
N LYS A 360 -10.11 8.93 18.11
CA LYS A 360 -9.72 9.62 16.87
C LYS A 360 -8.66 10.70 17.10
N LYS A 361 -8.63 11.30 18.31
CA LYS A 361 -7.59 12.28 18.70
C LYS A 361 -6.20 11.65 18.71
N TYR A 362 -6.10 10.39 19.08
CA TYR A 362 -4.85 9.65 19.17
C TYR A 362 -4.46 8.93 17.88
N SER A 363 -5.19 9.11 16.77
CA SER A 363 -4.85 8.53 15.47
C SER A 363 -3.54 9.13 14.89
N PRO A 364 -2.73 8.34 14.14
CA PRO A 364 -1.57 8.86 13.39
C PRO A 364 -1.96 9.90 12.34
N LYS A 365 -3.20 9.80 11.83
CA LYS A 365 -3.88 10.78 10.97
C LYS A 365 -4.92 11.48 11.85
N SER A 366 -4.45 12.24 12.83
CA SER A 366 -5.33 12.85 13.82
C SER A 366 -6.34 13.81 13.20
N ILE A 367 -7.34 14.21 13.98
CA ILE A 367 -8.44 15.06 13.54
C ILE A 367 -7.89 16.31 12.83
N TYR A 368 -8.41 16.59 11.65
CA TYR A 368 -8.14 17.84 10.97
C TYR A 368 -8.71 18.99 11.80
N VAL A 369 -7.82 19.89 12.22
CA VAL A 369 -8.16 21.08 12.99
C VAL A 369 -7.71 22.30 12.19
N TYR A 370 -8.61 23.26 12.04
CA TYR A 370 -8.29 24.55 11.47
C TYR A 370 -7.70 25.44 12.57
N HIS A 371 -6.47 25.88 12.37
CA HIS A 371 -5.78 26.90 13.16
C HIS A 371 -5.46 28.10 12.23
N SER A 372 -4.73 29.11 12.70
CA SER A 372 -4.34 30.26 11.86
C SER A 372 -3.66 29.85 10.53
N GLN A 373 -3.48 30.81 9.60
CA GLN A 373 -2.95 30.59 8.25
C GLN A 373 -1.73 29.65 8.16
N ASP A 374 -0.86 29.60 9.18
CA ASP A 374 0.42 28.91 9.17
C ASP A 374 0.46 27.54 9.90
N ASP A 375 -0.58 27.16 10.67
CA ASP A 375 -0.57 25.91 11.48
C ASP A 375 -1.67 24.89 11.13
N ASN A 376 -2.26 25.03 9.94
CA ASN A 376 -3.33 24.17 9.45
C ASN A 376 -2.87 22.76 9.07
N GLY A 377 -3.67 21.76 9.42
CA GLY A 377 -3.47 20.38 8.94
C GLY A 377 -3.94 19.34 9.95
N MET A 378 -3.77 18.07 9.59
CA MET A 378 -3.89 17.00 10.56
C MET A 378 -2.74 17.15 11.58
N GLY A 379 -3.00 16.85 12.84
CA GLY A 379 -2.04 17.05 13.93
C GLY A 379 -0.91 16.02 13.97
N GLY A 380 -1.03 14.93 13.20
CA GLY A 380 0.05 14.00 12.88
C GLY A 380 0.95 13.65 14.07
N TRP A 381 2.26 13.87 13.90
CA TRP A 381 3.31 13.55 14.88
C TRP A 381 3.85 14.79 15.61
N ARG A 382 3.21 15.94 15.39
CA ARG A 382 3.51 17.22 16.03
C ARG A 382 2.61 17.44 17.25
N PRO A 383 3.05 18.22 18.25
CA PRO A 383 2.11 18.82 19.19
C PRO A 383 1.19 19.77 18.42
N TYR A 384 -0.10 19.74 18.71
CA TYR A 384 -1.05 20.70 18.16
C TYR A 384 -2.10 21.04 19.20
N SER A 385 -2.62 22.27 19.14
CA SER A 385 -3.67 22.71 20.05
C SER A 385 -4.98 21.98 19.72
N GLU A 386 -5.68 21.49 20.74
CA GLU A 386 -7.03 20.97 20.61
C GLU A 386 -7.97 22.10 20.16
N HIS A 387 -8.80 21.86 19.14
CA HIS A 387 -9.83 22.83 18.75
C HIS A 387 -10.87 22.95 19.85
N VAL A 388 -11.00 24.14 20.45
CA VAL A 388 -12.11 24.42 21.36
C VAL A 388 -13.14 25.23 20.60
N ASN A 389 -14.21 24.56 20.15
CA ASN A 389 -15.35 25.22 19.50
C ASN A 389 -15.85 26.40 20.36
N ILE A 390 -16.16 27.52 19.70
CA ILE A 390 -16.72 28.70 20.38
C ILE A 390 -18.09 28.39 20.99
N GLN A 391 -18.84 27.45 20.41
CA GLN A 391 -20.21 27.06 20.79
C GLN A 391 -20.28 25.63 21.37
N ASP A 392 -21.18 25.43 22.35
CA ASP A 392 -21.31 24.21 23.17
C ASP A 392 -21.72 22.96 22.36
N PRO A 393 -21.18 21.76 22.69
CA PRO A 393 -21.43 20.50 21.97
C PRO A 393 -22.81 19.84 22.23
N GLY A 394 -23.78 20.59 22.74
CA GLY A 394 -25.07 20.07 23.21
C GLY A 394 -26.21 20.01 22.19
N VAL A 395 -26.02 20.52 20.96
CA VAL A 395 -27.09 20.61 19.96
C VAL A 395 -26.82 19.68 18.77
N PRO A 396 -27.63 18.63 18.56
CA PRO A 396 -27.49 17.76 17.40
C PRO A 396 -27.71 18.57 16.10
N GLY A 397 -26.71 18.57 15.22
CA GLY A 397 -26.81 19.19 13.88
C GLY A 397 -26.13 20.56 13.72
N GLN A 398 -25.43 21.09 14.72
CA GLN A 398 -24.64 22.32 14.55
C GLN A 398 -23.24 22.07 13.97
N VAL A 399 -22.84 22.96 13.07
CA VAL A 399 -21.54 22.99 12.39
C VAL A 399 -20.43 23.24 13.42
N PRO A 400 -19.30 22.52 13.40
CA PRO A 400 -18.13 22.95 14.16
C PRO A 400 -17.71 24.34 13.64
N ASP A 401 -17.77 25.35 14.51
CA ASP A 401 -17.29 26.69 14.23
C ASP A 401 -15.76 26.62 14.18
N PHE A 402 -15.18 26.75 12.98
CA PHE A 402 -13.73 26.67 12.77
C PHE A 402 -12.98 27.89 13.32
N ASN A 403 -13.67 28.83 13.99
CA ASN A 403 -13.04 29.93 14.70
C ASN A 403 -12.46 29.46 16.05
N CYS A 404 -11.18 29.77 16.28
CA CYS A 404 -10.43 29.38 17.48
C CYS A 404 -10.79 30.23 18.70
N LYS A 405 -10.99 29.61 19.88
CA LYS A 405 -10.95 30.31 21.17
C LYS A 405 -9.49 30.43 21.63
N THR A 406 -8.76 31.36 21.04
CA THR A 406 -7.31 31.58 21.24
C THR A 406 -6.84 31.60 22.71
N ASN A 407 -7.69 32.01 23.65
CA ASN A 407 -7.35 32.08 25.08
C ASN A 407 -7.58 30.77 25.87
N ALA A 408 -8.42 29.84 25.38
CA ALA A 408 -8.72 28.56 26.05
C ALA A 408 -7.83 27.41 25.53
N GLU A 409 -7.32 27.53 24.31
CA GLU A 409 -6.52 26.50 23.61
C GLU A 409 -5.05 26.46 24.04
N ALA A 410 -4.53 27.54 24.63
CA ALA A 410 -3.14 27.63 25.09
C ALA A 410 -2.76 26.56 26.14
N ASN A 411 -3.75 25.93 26.79
CA ASN A 411 -3.56 24.93 27.84
C ASN A 411 -3.94 23.50 27.43
N ALA A 412 -4.43 23.26 26.20
CA ALA A 412 -4.91 21.96 25.73
C ALA A 412 -4.11 21.48 24.50
N VAL A 413 -2.84 21.14 24.70
CA VAL A 413 -1.98 20.61 23.63
C VAL A 413 -2.16 19.09 23.55
N VAL A 414 -2.57 18.59 22.38
CA VAL A 414 -2.60 17.15 22.11
C VAL A 414 -1.19 16.73 21.67
N HIS A 415 -0.56 15.90 22.49
CA HIS A 415 0.74 15.32 22.17
C HIS A 415 0.58 13.92 21.58
N ASN A 416 0.86 13.79 20.29
CA ASN A 416 0.93 12.49 19.60
C ASN A 416 2.31 11.82 19.74
N TRP A 417 3.02 12.09 20.84
CA TRP A 417 4.36 11.56 21.09
C TRP A 417 4.41 10.02 21.21
N PHE A 418 3.28 9.41 21.59
CA PHE A 418 3.14 7.96 21.65
C PHE A 418 3.50 7.27 20.34
N TRP A 419 3.31 7.93 19.19
CA TRP A 419 3.65 7.33 17.91
C TRP A 419 5.17 7.22 17.69
N HIS A 420 5.97 8.17 18.22
CA HIS A 420 7.44 8.09 18.22
C HIS A 420 7.98 6.87 18.99
N LEU A 421 7.19 6.28 19.90
CA LEU A 421 7.55 5.00 20.51
C LEU A 421 7.69 3.89 19.46
N PHE A 422 6.88 3.92 18.40
CA PHE A 422 6.91 2.89 17.35
C PHE A 422 8.14 2.99 16.44
N ASP A 423 8.95 4.06 16.52
CA ASP A 423 10.28 4.10 15.88
C ASP A 423 11.17 2.98 16.43
N ILE A 424 10.92 2.49 17.65
CA ILE A 424 11.61 1.31 18.19
C ILE A 424 11.42 0.08 17.29
N LEU A 425 10.29 -0.04 16.57
CA LEU A 425 10.04 -1.16 15.67
C LEU A 425 11.01 -1.15 14.48
N ILE A 426 11.48 0.02 14.06
CA ILE A 426 12.52 0.16 13.02
C ILE A 426 13.81 -0.47 13.52
N VAL A 427 14.24 -0.09 14.74
CA VAL A 427 15.45 -0.62 15.37
C VAL A 427 15.33 -2.13 15.59
N ILE A 428 14.18 -2.60 16.09
CA ILE A 428 13.90 -4.03 16.27
C ILE A 428 13.99 -4.76 14.94
N LYS A 429 13.35 -4.25 13.88
CA LYS A 429 13.36 -4.89 12.56
C LYS A 429 14.76 -5.00 11.96
N ILE A 430 15.56 -3.93 12.03
CA ILE A 430 16.96 -3.94 11.57
C ILE A 430 17.80 -4.89 12.42
N SER A 431 17.62 -4.88 13.74
CA SER A 431 18.33 -5.78 14.66
C SER A 431 18.00 -7.25 14.38
N LEU A 432 16.74 -7.58 14.14
CA LEU A 432 16.30 -8.92 13.76
C LEU A 432 16.91 -9.36 12.43
N ALA A 433 16.94 -8.48 11.43
CA ALA A 433 17.62 -8.77 10.16
C ALA A 433 19.11 -9.09 10.35
N ALA A 434 19.80 -8.30 11.17
CA ALA A 434 21.20 -8.54 11.51
C ALA A 434 21.39 -9.86 12.27
N ILE A 435 20.51 -10.18 13.22
CA ILE A 435 20.52 -11.44 13.98
C ILE A 435 20.32 -12.63 13.03
N PHE A 436 19.39 -12.56 12.09
CA PHE A 436 19.15 -13.64 11.12
C PHE A 436 20.37 -13.88 10.22
N ILE A 437 20.96 -12.83 9.67
CA ILE A 437 22.18 -12.95 8.84
C ILE A 437 23.36 -13.47 9.68
N TYR A 438 23.51 -12.99 10.92
CA TYR A 438 24.55 -13.47 11.84
C TYR A 438 24.38 -14.96 12.16
N SER A 439 23.15 -15.40 12.43
CA SER A 439 22.84 -16.79 12.77
C SER A 439 23.19 -17.77 11.65
N LEU A 440 23.11 -17.34 10.39
CA LEU A 440 23.49 -18.14 9.23
C LEU A 440 25.01 -18.33 9.08
N HIS A 441 25.81 -17.31 9.39
CA HIS A 441 27.26 -17.37 9.22
C HIS A 441 28.00 -17.96 10.43
N TYR A 442 27.45 -17.79 11.64
CA TYR A 442 28.10 -18.24 12.88
C TYR A 442 27.25 -19.31 13.58
N ARG A 443 27.12 -20.49 12.94
CA ARG A 443 26.29 -21.61 13.42
C ARG A 443 26.67 -22.12 14.82
N ASP A 444 27.95 -22.01 15.20
CA ASP A 444 28.42 -22.50 16.50
C ASP A 444 28.19 -21.52 17.66
N SER A 445 27.84 -20.26 17.36
CA SER A 445 27.56 -19.26 18.38
C SER A 445 26.37 -19.66 19.26
N SER A 446 26.41 -19.29 20.55
CA SER A 446 25.29 -19.54 21.47
C SER A 446 23.98 -18.94 20.97
N LEU A 447 24.05 -17.77 20.32
CA LEU A 447 22.91 -17.09 19.70
C LEU A 447 22.33 -17.89 18.52
N SER A 448 23.18 -18.39 17.60
CA SER A 448 22.71 -19.19 16.47
C SER A 448 22.10 -20.52 16.93
N ARG A 449 22.73 -21.21 17.90
CA ARG A 449 22.19 -22.44 18.48
C ARG A 449 20.82 -22.28 19.15
N ALA A 450 20.51 -21.08 19.66
CA ALA A 450 19.22 -20.77 20.25
C ALA A 450 18.12 -20.47 19.21
N ILE A 451 18.49 -20.15 17.97
CA ILE A 451 17.57 -19.70 16.92
C ILE A 451 17.43 -20.77 15.82
N VAL A 452 18.55 -21.22 15.25
CA VAL A 452 18.59 -22.19 14.15
C VAL A 452 18.15 -23.56 14.66
N ASN A 453 17.26 -24.22 13.92
CA ASN A 453 16.67 -25.52 14.28
C ASN A 453 15.88 -25.52 15.61
N GLN A 454 15.57 -24.35 16.19
CA GLN A 454 14.68 -24.20 17.34
C GLN A 454 13.31 -23.67 16.87
N PRO A 455 12.29 -24.53 16.71
CA PRO A 455 11.04 -24.17 16.05
C PRO A 455 10.32 -23.00 16.74
N LYS A 456 10.29 -22.99 18.07
CA LYS A 456 9.55 -21.99 18.85
C LYS A 456 10.17 -20.59 18.72
N MET A 457 11.49 -20.49 18.92
CA MET A 457 12.19 -19.20 18.92
C MET A 457 12.25 -18.62 17.51
N SER A 458 12.63 -19.42 16.51
CA SER A 458 12.68 -18.93 15.13
C SER A 458 11.31 -18.51 14.61
N THR A 459 10.24 -19.25 14.93
CA THR A 459 8.88 -18.86 14.55
C THR A 459 8.50 -17.52 15.19
N ALA A 460 8.75 -17.37 16.49
CA ALA A 460 8.44 -16.13 17.20
C ALA A 460 9.19 -14.93 16.59
N LEU A 461 10.49 -15.07 16.32
CA LEU A 461 11.29 -14.00 15.72
C LEU A 461 10.83 -13.65 14.30
N SER A 462 10.46 -14.64 13.48
CA SER A 462 9.92 -14.41 12.13
C SER A 462 8.58 -13.69 12.17
N ILE A 463 7.69 -14.08 13.10
CA ILE A 463 6.41 -13.40 13.30
C ILE A 463 6.64 -11.96 13.75
N ILE A 464 7.51 -11.71 14.74
CA ILE A 464 7.82 -10.35 15.21
C ILE A 464 8.38 -9.51 14.05
N PHE A 465 9.31 -10.04 13.28
CA PHE A 465 9.90 -9.33 12.14
C PHE A 465 8.87 -8.89 11.11
N TYR A 466 7.93 -9.79 10.77
CA TYR A 466 6.87 -9.49 9.80
C TYR A 466 5.79 -8.57 10.39
N MET A 467 5.44 -8.75 11.67
CA MET A 467 4.51 -7.82 12.35
C MET A 467 5.09 -6.40 12.42
N CYS A 468 6.39 -6.26 12.70
CA CYS A 468 7.06 -4.97 12.62
C CYS A 468 6.92 -4.34 11.22
N HIS A 469 7.03 -5.13 10.14
CA HIS A 469 6.80 -4.63 8.78
C HIS A 469 5.39 -4.03 8.62
N GLU A 470 4.35 -4.77 9.00
CA GLU A 470 2.97 -4.31 8.85
C GLU A 470 2.63 -3.09 9.72
N PHE A 471 3.09 -3.07 10.97
CA PHE A 471 2.91 -1.90 11.84
C PHE A 471 3.59 -0.65 11.28
N LEU A 472 4.81 -0.78 10.75
CA LEU A 472 5.54 0.34 10.16
C LEU A 472 4.83 0.91 8.92
N LEU A 473 4.26 0.07 8.05
CA LEU A 473 3.48 0.54 6.91
C LEU A 473 2.15 1.17 7.35
N ALA A 474 1.42 0.49 8.24
CA ALA A 474 0.12 0.93 8.71
C ALA A 474 0.19 2.29 9.43
N LEU A 475 1.28 2.58 10.13
CA LEU A 475 1.50 3.88 10.81
C LEU A 475 2.20 4.91 9.93
N GLY A 476 3.13 4.46 9.07
CA GLY A 476 3.95 5.32 8.23
C GLY A 476 3.13 6.11 7.20
N PHE A 477 2.28 5.45 6.42
CA PHE A 477 1.48 6.15 5.39
C PHE A 477 0.51 7.19 5.99
N PRO A 478 -0.32 6.85 6.99
CA PRO A 478 -1.19 7.85 7.63
C PRO A 478 -0.40 8.93 8.38
N GLY A 479 0.80 8.61 8.89
CA GLY A 479 1.69 9.58 9.52
C GLY A 479 2.31 10.58 8.54
N ILE A 480 2.66 10.17 7.31
CA ILE A 480 3.11 11.09 6.24
C ILE A 480 1.97 12.04 5.89
N ILE A 481 0.77 11.50 5.68
CA ILE A 481 -0.45 12.27 5.40
C ILE A 481 -0.74 13.27 6.53
N GLY A 482 -0.67 12.79 7.78
CA GLY A 482 -0.96 13.56 8.97
C GLY A 482 -0.04 14.77 9.20
N ASN A 483 1.11 14.84 8.53
CA ASN A 483 2.08 15.94 8.67
C ASN A 483 2.21 16.78 7.38
N ASN A 484 1.16 16.88 6.56
CA ASN A 484 1.16 17.59 5.25
C ASN A 484 2.19 17.02 4.24
N GLY A 485 2.55 15.74 4.37
CA GLY A 485 3.47 15.05 3.46
C GLY A 485 2.81 14.36 2.26
N SER A 486 1.47 14.39 2.15
CA SER A 486 0.70 13.78 1.06
C SER A 486 1.09 14.33 -0.32
N THR A 487 1.38 15.62 -0.42
CA THR A 487 1.66 16.29 -1.69
C THR A 487 3.00 15.90 -2.30
N TYR A 488 4.06 15.86 -1.48
CA TYR A 488 5.44 15.75 -1.98
C TYR A 488 6.20 14.51 -1.52
N VAL A 489 5.81 13.87 -0.41
CA VAL A 489 6.65 12.85 0.23
C VAL A 489 6.07 11.44 0.08
N MET A 490 4.75 11.30 0.07
CA MET A 490 4.08 9.99 0.08
C MET A 490 4.45 9.09 -1.11
N LEU A 491 4.27 9.56 -2.35
CA LEU A 491 4.52 8.73 -3.54
C LEU A 491 6.02 8.45 -3.78
N PRO A 492 6.95 9.39 -3.55
CA PRO A 492 8.38 9.09 -3.62
C PRO A 492 8.83 8.14 -2.53
N ALA A 493 8.30 8.26 -1.31
CA ALA A 493 8.60 7.32 -0.23
C ALA A 493 8.14 5.90 -0.60
N GLN A 494 6.95 5.78 -1.21
CA GLN A 494 6.45 4.51 -1.75
C GLN A 494 7.34 3.97 -2.87
N TYR A 495 7.74 4.81 -3.84
CA TYR A 495 8.59 4.39 -4.95
C TYR A 495 10.00 3.97 -4.47
N ILE A 496 10.61 4.74 -3.57
CA ILE A 496 11.91 4.40 -2.95
C ILE A 496 11.78 3.11 -2.15
N GLY A 497 10.70 2.95 -1.38
CA GLY A 497 10.39 1.72 -0.66
C GLY A 497 10.29 0.51 -1.59
N ALA A 498 9.58 0.64 -2.71
CA ALA A 498 9.43 -0.41 -3.72
C ALA A 498 10.75 -0.73 -4.44
N LEU A 499 11.57 0.28 -4.75
CA LEU A 499 12.92 0.08 -5.27
C LEU A 499 13.76 -0.75 -4.30
N PHE A 500 13.83 -0.35 -3.02
CA PHE A 500 14.57 -1.10 -2.02
C PHE A 500 14.04 -2.52 -1.86
N MET A 501 12.71 -2.69 -1.81
CA MET A 501 12.06 -3.99 -1.70
C MET A 501 12.54 -4.94 -2.80
N ILE A 502 12.45 -4.49 -4.06
CA ILE A 502 12.75 -5.33 -5.23
C ILE A 502 14.26 -5.59 -5.34
N PHE A 503 15.10 -4.56 -5.19
CA PHE A 503 16.55 -4.75 -5.25
C PHE A 503 17.05 -5.66 -4.13
N LEU A 504 16.54 -5.50 -2.90
CA LEU A 504 16.92 -6.34 -1.78
C LEU A 504 16.37 -7.77 -1.90
N ALA A 505 15.19 -7.95 -2.51
CA ALA A 505 14.67 -9.29 -2.84
C ALA A 505 15.66 -10.05 -3.74
N PHE A 506 16.01 -9.48 -4.90
CA PHE A 506 16.96 -10.08 -5.83
C PHE A 506 18.37 -10.25 -5.23
N TYR A 507 18.78 -9.32 -4.37
CA TYR A 507 20.05 -9.41 -3.66
C TYR A 507 20.05 -10.58 -2.66
N SER A 508 18.97 -10.74 -1.89
CA SER A 508 18.81 -11.84 -0.94
C SER A 508 18.84 -13.20 -1.63
N GLU A 509 18.22 -13.32 -2.81
CA GLU A 509 18.24 -14.55 -3.59
C GLU A 509 19.64 -14.90 -4.06
N GLY A 510 20.36 -13.92 -4.63
CA GLY A 510 21.75 -14.10 -5.05
C GLY A 510 22.66 -14.49 -3.88
N TYR A 511 22.43 -13.89 -2.71
CA TYR A 511 23.11 -14.25 -1.47
C TYR A 511 22.82 -15.69 -1.04
N ILE A 512 21.55 -16.13 -1.02
CA ILE A 512 21.18 -17.50 -0.61
C ILE A 512 21.75 -18.55 -1.58
N ILE A 513 21.73 -18.29 -2.88
CA ILE A 513 22.30 -19.20 -3.88
C ILE A 513 23.80 -19.40 -3.65
N GLU A 514 24.53 -18.31 -3.40
CA GLU A 514 25.95 -18.39 -3.09
C GLU A 514 26.23 -19.06 -1.74
N TYR A 515 25.40 -18.79 -0.75
CA TYR A 515 25.52 -19.42 0.57
C TYR A 515 25.35 -20.94 0.47
N LYS A 516 24.38 -21.41 -0.34
CA LYS A 516 24.11 -22.85 -0.54
C LYS A 516 25.17 -23.55 -1.41
N SER A 517 25.96 -22.82 -2.20
CA SER A 517 26.98 -23.43 -3.07
C SER A 517 28.26 -23.82 -2.34
N HIS A 518 28.45 -23.35 -1.10
CA HIS A 518 29.63 -23.62 -0.29
C HIS A 518 29.37 -24.68 0.77
N ASP A 519 30.33 -25.58 0.94
CA ASP A 519 30.32 -26.59 2.00
C ASP A 519 30.61 -25.93 3.37
N PRO A 520 29.76 -26.16 4.40
CA PRO A 520 30.03 -25.71 5.78
C PRO A 520 31.42 -26.07 6.31
N ALA A 521 32.04 -27.17 5.85
CA ALA A 521 33.36 -27.60 6.29
C ALA A 521 34.52 -26.76 5.71
N HIS A 522 34.34 -26.17 4.53
CA HIS A 522 35.36 -25.38 3.82
C HIS A 522 34.84 -23.96 3.56
N TRP A 523 34.64 -23.21 4.65
CA TRP A 523 34.03 -21.89 4.56
C TRP A 523 34.96 -20.88 3.87
N PRO A 524 34.53 -20.19 2.80
CA PRO A 524 35.39 -19.35 1.96
C PRO A 524 35.93 -18.10 2.68
N THR A 525 35.30 -17.70 3.80
CA THR A 525 35.73 -16.54 4.59
C THR A 525 36.51 -16.93 5.85
N THR A 526 36.95 -18.18 5.97
CA THR A 526 37.79 -18.63 7.09
C THR A 526 39.12 -17.88 7.08
N GLY A 527 39.50 -17.26 8.20
CA GLY A 527 40.72 -16.46 8.32
C GLY A 527 40.63 -15.02 7.78
N MET A 528 39.48 -14.59 7.24
CA MET A 528 39.27 -13.19 6.84
C MET A 528 38.81 -12.33 8.01
N THR A 529 39.14 -11.03 7.98
CA THR A 529 38.55 -10.05 8.92
C THR A 529 37.04 -9.92 8.66
N LYS A 530 36.27 -9.53 9.68
CA LYS A 530 34.80 -9.40 9.58
C LYS A 530 34.36 -8.51 8.42
N TRP A 531 35.08 -7.42 8.17
CA TRP A 531 34.81 -6.50 7.05
C TRP A 531 35.12 -7.13 5.69
N ASN A 532 36.25 -7.84 5.56
CA ASN A 532 36.62 -8.50 4.31
C ASN A 532 35.67 -9.65 3.98
N ALA A 533 35.21 -10.38 5.01
CA ALA A 533 34.19 -11.41 4.86
C ALA A 533 32.85 -10.81 4.38
N PHE A 534 32.39 -9.71 4.99
CA PHE A 534 31.19 -8.99 4.54
C PHE A 534 31.32 -8.54 3.09
N CYS A 535 32.42 -7.86 2.74
CA CYS A 535 32.69 -7.41 1.37
C CYS A 535 32.75 -8.56 0.37
N TYR A 536 33.30 -9.72 0.76
CA TYR A 536 33.31 -10.93 -0.08
C TYR A 536 31.88 -11.39 -0.39
N TRP A 537 31.06 -11.59 0.65
CA TRP A 537 29.67 -12.01 0.48
C TRP A 537 28.87 -11.00 -0.34
N CYS A 538 29.05 -9.71 -0.08
CA CYS A 538 28.37 -8.67 -0.83
C CYS A 538 28.75 -8.69 -2.32
N LYS A 539 30.05 -8.82 -2.63
CA LYS A 539 30.54 -8.88 -4.00
C LYS A 539 30.03 -10.11 -4.75
N ARG A 540 30.01 -11.27 -4.08
CA ARG A 540 29.54 -12.53 -4.68
C ARG A 540 28.03 -12.53 -4.91
N ALA A 541 27.26 -12.07 -3.92
CA ALA A 541 25.82 -11.86 -4.04
C ALA A 541 25.50 -10.95 -5.23
N SER A 542 26.12 -9.77 -5.31
CA SER A 542 25.91 -8.83 -6.43
C SER A 542 26.22 -9.47 -7.79
N LYS A 543 27.29 -10.27 -7.91
CA LYS A 543 27.63 -10.93 -9.18
C LYS A 543 26.56 -11.93 -9.64
N ILE A 544 25.95 -12.66 -8.71
CA ILE A 544 24.87 -13.61 -9.01
C ILE A 544 23.58 -12.86 -9.28
N THR A 545 23.25 -11.84 -8.49
CA THR A 545 22.08 -10.98 -8.72
C THR A 545 22.11 -10.35 -10.12
N ILE A 546 23.27 -9.86 -10.58
CA ILE A 546 23.41 -9.34 -11.96
C ILE A 546 23.16 -10.42 -13.02
N ARG A 547 23.50 -11.68 -12.74
CA ARG A 547 23.18 -12.81 -13.65
C ARG A 547 21.71 -13.23 -13.60
N ILE A 548 21.01 -12.96 -12.50
CA ILE A 548 19.57 -13.21 -12.38
C ILE A 548 18.80 -12.11 -13.13
N LEU A 549 19.27 -10.86 -13.06
CA LEU A 549 18.67 -9.73 -13.75
C LEU A 549 18.88 -9.75 -15.28
N LYS A 550 19.97 -10.37 -15.74
CA LYS A 550 20.20 -10.70 -17.16
C LYS A 550 19.41 -11.94 -17.55
#